data_AF-A0AAN1EVP7-F1
#
_entry.id   AF-A0AAN1EVP7-F1
#
_cell.length_a   1.000
_cell.length_b   1.000
_cell.length_c   1.000
_cell.angle_alpha   90.00
_cell.angle_beta   90.00
_cell.angle_gamma   90.00
#
_symmetry.space_group_name_H-M   'P 1'
#
loop_
_entity.id
_entity.type
_entity.pdbx_description
1 polymer ?
#
loop_
_entity_poly.entity_id
_entity_poly.type
_entity_poly.pdbx_seq_one_letter_code
_entity_poly.pdbx_strand_id
1 'polypeptide(L)' 'MMSRKRFKSCPMCGGDNVKLFYPCPLSGGHYMKCLQCGLKIERASAHETIAAWNRRSNSE' A
#
# COMPACT_ATOMS: atom_id res chain seq x y z
N MET A 1 -10.47 2.60 -20.53
CA MET A 1 -10.11 3.56 -19.45
C MET A 1 -9.29 2.83 -18.39
N MET A 2 -7.96 2.84 -18.48
CA MET A 2 -7.11 2.35 -17.38
C MET A 2 -6.94 3.50 -16.39
N SER A 3 -7.79 3.52 -15.36
CA SER A 3 -7.55 4.34 -14.17
C SER A 3 -6.16 3.97 -13.66
N ARG A 4 -5.20 4.89 -13.76
CA ARG A 4 -3.82 4.72 -13.32
C ARG A 4 -3.81 4.40 -11.83
N LYS A 5 -3.93 3.12 -11.46
CA LYS A 5 -3.74 2.66 -10.08
C LYS A 5 -2.31 3.08 -9.70
N ARG A 6 -2.18 4.07 -8.81
CA ARG A 6 -0.89 4.62 -8.34
C ARG A 6 -0.05 3.61 -7.56
N PHE A 7 -0.61 2.45 -7.23
CA PHE A 7 0.01 1.44 -6.37
C PHE A 7 -0.11 0.05 -7.02
N LYS A 8 0.98 -0.72 -6.96
CA LYS A 8 1.10 -2.09 -7.47
C LYS A 8 0.26 -3.08 -6.65
N SER A 9 0.04 -4.26 -7.21
CA SER A 9 -0.59 -5.40 -6.53
C SER A 9 0.14 -5.77 -5.24
N CYS A 10 -0.52 -6.57 -4.41
CA CYS A 10 0.04 -7.01 -3.15
C CYS A 10 1.28 -7.88 -3.37
N PRO A 11 2.43 -7.55 -2.77
CA PRO A 11 3.66 -8.33 -2.92
C PRO A 11 3.56 -9.74 -2.34
N MET A 12 2.61 -9.99 -1.42
CA MET A 12 2.47 -11.29 -0.76
C MET A 12 1.55 -12.26 -1.49
N CYS A 13 0.49 -11.75 -2.13
CA CYS A 13 -0.56 -12.61 -2.71
C CYS A 13 -0.92 -12.26 -4.15
N GLY A 14 -0.27 -11.27 -4.77
CA GLY A 14 -0.58 -10.77 -6.11
C GLY A 14 -1.92 -10.04 -6.24
N GLY A 15 -2.69 -9.93 -5.16
CA GLY A 15 -4.03 -9.34 -5.18
C GLY A 15 -4.02 -7.83 -5.42
N ASP A 16 -4.92 -7.33 -6.26
CA ASP A 16 -5.01 -5.91 -6.62
C ASP A 16 -5.94 -5.10 -5.70
N ASN A 17 -6.55 -5.77 -4.71
CA ASN A 17 -7.43 -5.16 -3.71
C ASN A 17 -6.62 -4.53 -2.56
N VAL A 18 -5.94 -3.45 -2.88
CA VAL A 18 -5.07 -2.71 -1.97
C VAL A 18 -5.59 -1.29 -1.76
N LYS A 19 -5.61 -0.82 -0.51
CA LYS A 19 -6.03 0.55 -0.17
C LYS A 19 -5.02 1.25 0.72
N LEU A 20 -4.85 2.55 0.48
CA LEU A 20 -4.16 3.46 1.36
C LEU A 20 -5.17 4.06 2.34
N PHE A 21 -4.81 4.08 3.62
CA PHE A 21 -5.61 4.65 4.70
C PHE A 21 -4.88 5.88 5.27
N TYR A 22 -5.67 6.89 5.63
CA TYR A 22 -5.22 8.20 6.13
C TYR A 22 -5.95 8.53 7.43
N PRO A 23 -5.36 9.43 8.21
CA PRO A 23 -4.20 9.18 9.05
C PRO A 23 -4.59 8.38 10.30
N CYS A 24 -3.63 7.67 10.88
CA CYS A 24 -3.82 7.08 12.21
C CYS A 24 -3.82 8.22 13.25
N PRO A 25 -4.90 8.45 14.02
CA PRO A 25 -5.02 9.61 14.92
C PRO A 25 -3.96 9.65 16.03
N LEU A 26 -3.31 8.51 16.32
CA LEU A 26 -2.29 8.37 17.35
C LEU A 26 -0.85 8.61 16.84
N SER A 27 -0.59 8.46 15.54
CA SER A 27 0.77 8.52 14.98
C SER A 27 0.94 9.55 13.87
N GLY A 28 -0.16 10.10 13.33
CA GLY A 28 -0.14 10.96 12.14
C GLY A 28 0.30 10.26 10.85
N GLY A 29 0.55 8.94 10.92
CA GLY A 29 1.10 8.14 9.84
C GLY A 29 0.05 7.65 8.84
N HIS A 30 0.56 7.15 7.72
CA HIS A 30 -0.21 6.56 6.62
C HIS A 30 0.09 5.07 6.54
N TYR A 31 -0.91 4.25 6.21
CA TYR A 31 -0.68 2.82 5.99
C TYR A 31 -1.40 2.28 4.77
N MET A 32 -0.74 1.40 4.03
CA MET A 32 -1.35 0.59 2.99
C MET A 32 -1.70 -0.77 3.55
N LYS A 33 -2.88 -1.27 3.20
CA LYS A 33 -3.34 -2.61 3.55
C LYS A 33 -3.88 -3.33 2.33
N CYS A 34 -3.46 -4.58 2.12
CA CYS A 34 -4.14 -5.50 1.23
C CYS A 34 -5.37 -6.07 1.96
N LEU A 35 -6.56 -5.90 1.38
CA LEU A 35 -7.80 -6.41 1.94
C LEU A 35 -8.02 -7.90 1.68
N GLN A 36 -7.17 -8.52 0.86
CA GLN A 36 -7.26 -9.93 0.50
C GLN A 36 -6.44 -10.81 1.45
N CYS A 37 -5.15 -10.51 1.65
CA CYS A 37 -4.26 -11.28 2.54
C CYS A 37 -3.97 -10.60 3.88
N GLY A 38 -4.41 -9.35 4.07
CA GLY A 38 -4.20 -8.62 5.32
C GLY A 38 -2.83 -7.95 5.48
N LEU A 39 -1.91 -8.07 4.51
CA LEU A 39 -0.60 -7.40 4.57
C LEU A 39 -0.77 -5.88 4.80
N LYS A 40 -0.08 -5.34 5.81
CA LYS A 40 -0.07 -3.91 6.17
C LYS A 40 1.36 -3.36 6.15
N ILE A 41 1.55 -2.16 5.62
CA ILE A 41 2.79 -1.36 5.70
C ILE A 41 2.43 0.04 6.15
N GLU A 42 3.16 0.60 7.12
CA GLU A 42 2.95 1.94 7.67
C GLU A 42 4.21 2.79 7.56
N ARG A 43 4.07 4.06 7.15
CA ARG A 43 5.13 5.07 7.10
C ARG A 43 4.61 6.45 7.50
N ALA A 44 5.54 7.38 7.74
CA ALA A 44 5.20 8.75 8.11
C ALA A 44 4.32 9.44 7.03
N SER A 45 4.68 9.27 5.76
CA SER A 45 3.94 9.90 4.64
C SER A 45 3.24 8.90 3.72
N ALA A 46 2.13 9.32 3.11
CA ALA A 46 1.44 8.58 2.04
C ALA A 46 2.41 8.22 0.90
N HIS A 47 3.25 9.18 0.49
CA HIS A 47 4.22 8.98 -0.59
C HIS A 47 5.24 7.89 -0.26
N GLU A 48 5.80 7.91 0.96
CA GLU A 48 6.72 6.87 1.44
C GLU A 48 6.04 5.50 1.57
N THR A 49 4.79 5.49 2.04
CA THR A 49 4.01 4.25 2.17
C THR A 49 3.79 3.60 0.81
N ILE A 50 3.38 4.39 -0.19
CA ILE A 50 3.19 3.93 -1.57
C ILE A 50 4.52 3.48 -2.17
N ALA A 51 5.60 4.24 -1.99
CA ALA A 51 6.92 3.88 -2.49
C ALA A 51 7.42 2.56 -1.89
N ALA A 52 7.27 2.38 -0.57
CA ALA A 52 7.62 1.15 0.13
C ALA A 52 6.77 -0.04 -0.36
N TRP A 53 5.48 0.16 -0.58
CA TRP A 53 4.59 -0.86 -1.14
C TRP A 53 5.03 -1.30 -2.54
N ASN A 54 5.24 -0.33 -3.43
CA ASN A 54 5.62 -0.59 -4.82
C ASN A 54 7.00 -1.24 -4.94
N ARG A 55 7.96 -0.88 -4.07
CA ARG A 55 9.28 -1.55 -4.02
C ARG A 55 9.15 -3.03 -3.69
N ARG A 56 8.31 -3.39 -2.71
CA ARG A 56 8.11 -4.80 -2.31
C ARG A 56 7.41 -5.62 -3.39
N SER A 57 6.51 -5.00 -4.15
CA SER A 57 5.84 -5.69 -5.26
C SER A 57 6.75 -5.95 -6.46
N ASN A 58 8.00 -5.45 -6.45
CA ASN A 58 8.95 -5.60 -7.54
C ASN A 58 9.98 -6.73 -7.31
N SER A 59 9.62 -7.78 -6.57
CA SER A 59 10.37 -9.04 -6.64
C SER A 59 10.02 -9.76 -7.95
N GLU A 60 10.56 -9.23 -9.05
CA GLU A 60 10.82 -9.95 -10.31
C GLU A 60 12.32 -9.82 -10.61
#